data_AF-A0A7L1YVB8-F1
#
_entry.id   AF-A0A7L1YVB8-F1
#
_cell.length_a   1.000
_cell.length_b   1.000
_cell.length_c   1.000
_cell.angle_alpha   90.00
_cell.angle_beta   90.00
_cell.angle_gamma   90.00
#
_symmetry.space_group_name_H-M   'P 1'
#
loop_
_entity.id
_entity.type
_entity.pdbx_description
1 polymer ?
#
loop_
_entity_poly.entity_id
_entity_poly.type
_entity_poly.pdbx_seq_one_letter_code
_entity_poly.pdbx_strand_id
1 'polypeptide(L)'
;FLFGERPFWWIHESGLFSEKELKEFQLRQFPVTCETGPGSPSGHCMITGAALWPLVSTLTAEVAMCTRSRVLRLIPVLTYALFLVAMALSRIFVLAHFPHQVVTGILTGSALGWGLQRCPPRFQHYRFFVVVAAVLLLSALALHGLAVAAGIDIDW
;
A
#
# COMPACT_ATOMS: atom_id res chain seq x y z
N PHE A 1 18.25 1.29 -4.72
CA PHE A 1 16.77 1.28 -4.76
C PHE A 1 16.28 1.79 -3.41
N LEU A 2 15.33 2.73 -3.39
CA LEU A 2 14.81 3.36 -2.17
C LEU A 2 13.73 2.46 -1.56
N PHE A 3 14.14 1.51 -0.73
CA PHE A 3 13.26 0.47 -0.21
C PHE A 3 12.42 0.92 0.96
N GLY A 4 12.85 1.89 1.72
CA GLY A 4 11.93 2.46 2.69
C GLY A 4 12.23 3.87 3.14
N GLU A 5 13.37 4.42 2.70
CA GLU A 5 13.57 5.85 2.57
C GLU A 5 12.28 6.56 2.18
N ARG A 6 12.03 7.69 2.85
CA ARG A 6 10.87 8.53 2.60
C ARG A 6 11.31 9.75 1.81
N PRO A 7 10.57 10.18 0.78
CA PRO A 7 10.97 11.30 -0.07
C PRO A 7 11.35 12.56 0.71
N PHE A 8 10.60 12.87 1.80
CA PHE A 8 10.90 14.03 2.63
C PHE A 8 12.29 13.95 3.28
N TRP A 9 12.65 12.84 3.92
CA TRP A 9 13.95 12.70 4.58
C TRP A 9 15.09 12.49 3.59
N TRP A 10 14.84 11.66 2.57
CA TRP A 10 15.82 11.33 1.55
C TRP A 10 16.38 12.55 0.82
N ILE A 11 15.57 13.58 0.57
CA ILE A 11 16.04 14.79 -0.11
C ILE A 11 17.02 15.59 0.76
N HIS A 12 16.87 15.55 2.08
CA HIS A 12 17.78 16.20 3.04
C HIS A 12 19.06 15.37 3.28
N GLU A 13 18.95 14.04 3.27
CA GLU A 13 20.05 13.14 3.64
C GLU A 13 20.89 12.66 2.46
N SER A 14 20.36 12.70 1.23
CA SER A 14 21.05 12.19 0.04
C SER A 14 22.30 12.97 -0.36
N GLY A 15 22.48 14.21 0.15
CA GLY A 15 23.58 15.10 -0.24
C GLY A 15 23.55 15.54 -1.72
N LEU A 16 22.47 15.25 -2.44
CA LEU A 16 22.31 15.57 -3.87
C LEU A 16 21.86 17.02 -4.11
N PHE A 17 21.33 17.68 -3.08
CA PHE A 17 20.78 19.02 -3.16
C PHE A 17 21.55 19.95 -2.23
N SER A 18 21.88 21.14 -2.72
CA SER A 18 22.51 22.18 -1.90
C SER A 18 21.52 22.78 -0.90
N GLU A 19 22.05 23.35 0.18
CA GLU A 19 21.28 24.11 1.18
C GLU A 19 20.42 25.23 0.57
N LYS A 20 20.83 25.79 -0.57
CA LYS A 20 20.05 26.81 -1.29
C LYS A 20 18.84 26.18 -1.99
N GLU A 21 19.04 25.06 -2.70
CA GLU A 21 17.97 24.34 -3.39
C GLU A 21 16.93 23.80 -2.40
N LEU A 22 17.37 23.24 -1.27
CA LEU A 22 16.47 22.75 -0.21
C LEU A 22 15.58 23.87 0.37
N LYS A 23 16.12 25.08 0.51
CA LYS A 23 15.34 26.26 0.95
C LYS A 23 14.39 26.77 -0.13
N GLU A 24 14.77 26.64 -1.40
CA GLU A 24 13.93 27.05 -2.54
C GLU A 24 12.74 26.11 -2.74
N PHE A 25 12.89 24.81 -2.51
CA PHE A 25 11.80 23.83 -2.62
C PHE A 25 10.64 24.05 -1.64
N GLN A 26 10.84 24.81 -0.56
CA GLN A 26 9.83 25.09 0.47
C GLN A 26 9.06 23.85 0.93
N LEU A 27 9.77 22.75 1.15
CA LEU A 27 9.16 21.48 1.53
C LEU A 27 8.44 21.61 2.88
N ARG A 28 7.14 21.30 2.88
CA ARG A 28 6.33 21.31 4.09
C ARG A 28 6.27 19.91 4.69
N GLN A 29 6.73 19.78 5.93
CA GLN A 29 6.49 18.59 6.72
C GLN A 29 5.04 18.62 7.23
N PHE A 30 4.29 17.55 6.99
CA PHE A 30 2.97 17.35 7.57
C PHE A 30 3.06 16.33 8.71
N PRO A 31 2.11 16.33 9.67
CA PRO A 31 2.09 15.30 10.72
C PRO A 31 2.08 13.87 10.16
N VAL A 32 1.46 13.67 8.99
CA VAL A 32 1.38 12.36 8.31
C VAL A 32 2.59 12.04 7.42
N THR A 33 3.57 12.94 7.31
CA THR A 33 4.86 12.68 6.63
C THR A 33 5.71 11.70 7.45
N CYS A 34 5.61 11.75 8.78
CA CYS A 34 6.39 10.97 9.74
C CYS A 34 5.67 9.68 10.17
N GLU A 35 5.56 8.69 9.28
CA GLU A 35 5.04 7.40 9.72
C GLU A 35 6.15 6.49 10.24
N THR A 36 5.82 5.74 11.29
CA THR A 36 6.73 4.85 12.02
C THR A 36 6.76 3.43 11.45
N GLY A 37 6.18 3.22 10.26
CA GLY A 37 6.12 1.92 9.59
C GLY A 37 7.09 1.82 8.41
N PRO A 38 7.33 0.61 7.86
CA PRO A 38 8.19 0.42 6.70
C PRO A 38 7.66 1.18 5.47
N GLY A 39 8.56 1.79 4.70
CA GLY A 39 8.22 2.63 3.55
C GLY A 39 7.76 1.88 2.28
N SER A 40 8.09 0.60 2.12
CA SER A 40 7.70 -0.19 0.94
C SER A 40 7.13 -1.56 1.30
N PRO A 41 6.03 -1.99 0.64
CA PRO A 41 5.16 -1.18 -0.21
C PRO A 41 4.29 -0.21 0.61
N SER A 42 3.63 0.75 -0.04
CA SER A 42 2.73 1.66 0.69
C SER A 42 1.53 0.92 1.26
N GLY A 43 1.46 0.80 2.59
CA GLY A 43 0.39 0.10 3.30
C GLY A 43 -1.00 0.70 3.03
N HIS A 44 -1.09 2.02 2.89
CA HIS A 44 -2.33 2.73 2.53
C HIS A 44 -2.88 2.25 1.17
N CYS A 45 -2.03 2.20 0.15
CA CYS A 45 -2.40 1.72 -1.17
C CYS A 45 -2.71 0.21 -1.16
N MET A 46 -1.94 -0.57 -0.41
CA MET A 46 -2.10 -2.02 -0.30
C MET A 46 -3.44 -2.40 0.34
N ILE A 47 -3.77 -1.83 1.51
CA ILE A 47 -5.02 -2.12 2.20
C ILE A 47 -6.21 -1.65 1.37
N THR A 48 -6.13 -0.45 0.79
CA THR A 48 -7.20 0.08 -0.06
C THR A 48 -7.45 -0.81 -1.27
N GLY A 49 -6.39 -1.24 -1.97
CA GLY A 49 -6.51 -2.15 -3.11
C GLY A 49 -7.11 -3.49 -2.71
N ALA A 50 -6.65 -4.08 -1.60
CA ALA A 50 -7.16 -5.36 -1.12
C ALA A 50 -8.63 -5.29 -0.69
N ALA A 51 -9.00 -4.25 0.07
CA ALA A 51 -10.34 -4.11 0.65
C ALA A 51 -11.41 -3.80 -0.40
N LEU A 52 -11.09 -2.98 -1.41
CA LEU A 52 -12.05 -2.59 -2.45
C LEU A 52 -12.18 -3.63 -3.57
N TRP A 53 -11.22 -4.55 -3.71
CA TRP A 53 -11.23 -5.55 -4.77
C TRP A 53 -12.51 -6.42 -4.81
N PRO A 54 -12.98 -7.03 -3.70
CA PRO A 54 -14.20 -7.82 -3.72
C PRO A 54 -15.45 -7.00 -4.06
N LEU A 55 -15.50 -5.73 -3.64
CA LEU A 55 -16.61 -4.83 -3.93
C LEU A 55 -16.68 -4.52 -5.43
N VAL A 56 -15.54 -4.16 -6.03
CA VAL A 56 -15.46 -3.84 -7.47
C VAL A 56 -15.79 -5.03 -8.34
N SER A 57 -15.23 -6.20 -8.03
CA SER A 57 -15.44 -7.41 -8.81
C SER A 57 -16.90 -7.89 -8.75
N THR A 58 -17.55 -7.81 -7.59
CA THR A 58 -18.97 -8.13 -7.44
C THR A 58 -19.84 -7.12 -8.19
N LEU A 59 -19.63 -5.82 -8.00
CA LEU A 59 -20.37 -4.78 -8.73
C LEU A 59 -20.21 -4.91 -10.26
N THR A 60 -18.99 -5.17 -10.75
CA THR A 60 -18.75 -5.39 -12.18
C THR A 60 -19.49 -6.62 -12.70
N ALA A 61 -19.55 -7.70 -11.92
CA ALA A 61 -20.29 -8.91 -12.28
C ALA A 61 -21.81 -8.64 -12.34
N GLU A 62 -22.37 -7.97 -11.33
CA GLU A 62 -23.79 -7.59 -11.29
C GLU A 62 -24.18 -6.72 -12.49
N VAL A 63 -23.37 -5.69 -12.79
CA VAL A 63 -23.61 -4.83 -13.96
C VAL A 63 -23.50 -5.63 -15.26
N ALA A 64 -22.56 -6.58 -15.35
CA ALA A 64 -22.43 -7.43 -16.54
C ALA A 64 -23.65 -8.34 -16.77
N MET A 65 -24.32 -8.79 -15.69
CA MET A 65 -25.57 -9.55 -15.77
C MET A 65 -26.75 -8.67 -16.16
N CYS A 66 -26.82 -7.43 -15.65
CA CYS A 66 -27.94 -6.52 -15.89
C CYS A 66 -27.88 -5.77 -17.23
N THR A 67 -26.71 -5.60 -17.84
CA THR A 67 -26.56 -4.84 -19.10
C THR A 67 -25.50 -5.37 -20.05
N ARG A 68 -25.75 -5.20 -21.36
CA ARG A 68 -24.76 -5.42 -22.44
C ARG A 68 -23.84 -4.23 -22.70
N SER A 69 -24.09 -3.07 -22.10
CA SER A 69 -23.28 -1.88 -22.31
C SER A 69 -21.87 -2.06 -21.74
N ARG A 70 -20.86 -1.95 -22.62
CA ARG A 70 -19.44 -2.01 -22.20
C ARG A 70 -19.08 -0.83 -21.29
N VAL A 71 -19.65 0.34 -21.54
CA VAL A 71 -19.39 1.55 -20.75
C VAL A 71 -19.82 1.36 -19.31
N LEU A 72 -21.05 0.89 -19.08
CA LEU A 72 -21.58 0.66 -17.73
C LEU A 72 -20.74 -0.38 -16.96
N ARG A 73 -20.28 -1.45 -17.65
CA ARG A 73 -19.42 -2.48 -17.05
C ARG A 73 -18.05 -1.94 -16.62
N LEU A 74 -17.54 -0.90 -17.28
CA LEU A 74 -16.26 -0.28 -16.94
C LEU A 74 -16.37 0.68 -15.76
N ILE A 75 -17.56 1.20 -15.44
CA ILE A 75 -17.73 2.20 -14.37
C ILE A 75 -17.11 1.73 -13.03
N PRO A 76 -17.43 0.54 -12.48
CA PRO A 76 -16.88 0.15 -11.18
C PRO A 76 -15.35 0.03 -11.20
N VAL A 77 -14.78 -0.47 -12.29
CA VAL A 77 -13.32 -0.61 -12.47
C VAL A 77 -12.66 0.75 -12.59
N LEU A 78 -13.25 1.68 -13.34
CA LEU A 78 -12.74 3.04 -13.49
C LEU A 78 -12.83 3.83 -12.17
N THR A 79 -13.93 3.69 -11.43
CA THR A 79 -14.07 4.31 -10.10
C THR A 79 -13.03 3.77 -9.13
N TYR A 80 -12.76 2.46 -9.15
CA TYR A 80 -11.70 1.83 -8.37
C TYR A 80 -10.31 2.36 -8.72
N ALA A 81 -9.98 2.37 -10.02
CA ALA A 81 -8.70 2.88 -10.49
C ALA A 81 -8.51 4.34 -10.11
N LEU A 82 -9.54 5.18 -10.27
CA LEU A 82 -9.50 6.59 -9.90
C LEU A 82 -9.27 6.77 -8.39
N PHE A 83 -9.95 5.98 -7.56
CA PHE A 83 -9.78 6.05 -6.11
C PHE A 83 -8.36 5.62 -5.68
N LEU A 84 -7.81 4.57 -6.29
CA LEU A 84 -6.43 4.15 -6.05
C LEU A 84 -5.41 5.19 -6.49
N VAL A 85 -5.62 5.83 -7.63
CA VAL A 85 -4.77 6.93 -8.10
C VAL A 85 -4.85 8.11 -7.13
N ALA A 86 -6.04 8.50 -6.69
CA ALA A 86 -6.21 9.57 -5.70
C ALA A 86 -5.48 9.23 -4.38
N MET A 87 -5.62 7.98 -3.91
CA MET A 87 -4.89 7.51 -2.73
C MET A 87 -3.37 7.54 -2.95
N ALA A 88 -2.86 7.02 -4.06
CA ALA A 88 -1.43 7.06 -4.38
C ALA A 88 -0.89 8.49 -4.44
N LEU A 89 -1.60 9.40 -5.12
CA LEU A 89 -1.23 10.80 -5.20
C LEU A 89 -1.21 11.46 -3.83
N SER A 90 -2.19 11.20 -2.96
CA SER A 90 -2.19 11.75 -1.59
C SER A 90 -0.91 11.42 -0.82
N ARG A 91 -0.35 10.22 -1.06
CA ARG A 91 0.86 9.73 -0.39
C ARG A 91 2.14 10.29 -0.98
N ILE A 92 2.17 10.49 -2.29
CA ILE A 92 3.28 11.16 -2.99
C ILE A 92 3.32 12.65 -2.61
N PHE A 93 2.17 13.33 -2.58
CA PHE A 93 2.09 14.77 -2.29
C PHE A 93 2.57 15.13 -0.89
N VAL A 94 2.32 14.27 0.09
CA VAL A 94 2.80 14.47 1.47
C VAL A 94 4.23 13.95 1.67
N LEU A 95 4.90 13.55 0.56
CA LEU A 95 6.28 13.09 0.53
C LEU A 95 6.54 11.90 1.46
N ALA A 96 5.50 11.10 1.71
CA ALA A 96 5.55 9.95 2.58
C ALA A 96 5.98 8.68 1.83
N HIS A 97 5.75 8.61 0.51
CA HIS A 97 6.16 7.47 -0.32
C HIS A 97 6.65 7.89 -1.70
N PHE A 98 7.59 7.11 -2.23
CA PHE A 98 8.01 7.20 -3.63
C PHE A 98 6.98 6.55 -4.58
N PRO A 99 6.97 6.94 -5.88
CA PRO A 99 6.05 6.39 -6.87
C PRO A 99 6.07 4.86 -6.99
N HIS A 100 7.25 4.23 -6.91
CA HIS A 100 7.34 2.76 -6.97
C HIS A 100 6.75 2.08 -5.74
N GLN A 101 6.82 2.70 -4.56
CA GLN A 101 6.25 2.15 -3.31
C GLN A 101 4.71 2.15 -3.36
N VAL A 102 4.10 3.20 -3.93
CA VAL A 102 2.64 3.24 -4.09
C VAL A 102 2.17 2.28 -5.18
N VAL A 103 2.90 2.17 -6.31
CA VAL A 103 2.56 1.22 -7.39
C VAL A 103 2.65 -0.21 -6.89
N THR A 104 3.75 -0.58 -6.22
CA THR A 104 3.91 -1.92 -5.63
C THR A 104 2.84 -2.19 -4.56
N GLY A 105 2.45 -1.18 -3.77
CA GLY A 105 1.32 -1.28 -2.84
C GLY A 105 0.00 -1.57 -3.53
N ILE A 106 -0.34 -0.86 -4.60
CA ILE A 106 -1.57 -1.12 -5.37
C ILE A 106 -1.57 -2.54 -5.94
N LEU A 107 -0.45 -2.98 -6.53
CA LEU A 107 -0.34 -4.30 -7.15
C LEU A 107 -0.45 -5.44 -6.12
N THR A 108 0.32 -5.35 -5.03
CA THR A 108 0.29 -6.33 -3.94
C THR A 108 -1.07 -6.37 -3.26
N GLY A 109 -1.69 -5.21 -3.00
CA GLY A 109 -3.03 -5.10 -2.45
C GLY A 109 -4.09 -5.73 -3.33
N SER A 110 -4.11 -5.38 -4.63
CA SER A 110 -5.07 -5.94 -5.58
C SER A 110 -4.92 -7.46 -5.72
N ALA A 111 -3.68 -7.97 -5.76
CA ALA A 111 -3.40 -9.40 -5.80
C ALA A 111 -3.87 -10.12 -4.52
N LEU A 112 -3.65 -9.51 -3.35
CA LEU A 112 -4.15 -10.03 -2.08
C LEU A 112 -5.68 -10.09 -2.06
N GLY A 113 -6.35 -9.01 -2.48
CA GLY A 113 -7.82 -8.96 -2.56
C GLY A 113 -8.38 -10.03 -3.51
N TRP A 114 -7.75 -10.23 -4.66
CA TRP A 114 -8.08 -11.28 -5.63
C TRP A 114 -7.90 -12.70 -5.05
N GLY A 115 -6.85 -12.92 -4.28
CA GLY A 115 -6.59 -14.20 -3.60
C GLY A 115 -7.60 -14.49 -2.50
N LEU A 116 -7.86 -13.51 -1.63
CA LEU A 116 -8.84 -13.61 -0.55
C LEU A 116 -10.27 -13.81 -1.08
N GLN A 117 -10.60 -13.21 -2.22
CA GLN A 117 -11.89 -13.43 -2.85
C GLN A 117 -12.08 -14.87 -3.36
N ARG A 118 -11.03 -15.50 -3.90
CA ARG A 118 -11.08 -16.91 -4.34
C ARG A 118 -11.12 -17.89 -3.18
N CYS A 119 -10.45 -17.56 -2.10
CA CYS A 119 -10.34 -18.39 -0.91
C CYS A 119 -10.89 -17.62 0.30
N PRO A 120 -12.23 -17.41 0.38
CA PRO A 120 -12.82 -16.61 1.43
C PRO A 120 -12.48 -17.20 2.80
N PRO A 121 -11.99 -16.38 3.75
CA PRO A 121 -11.62 -16.88 5.05
C PRO A 121 -12.83 -17.39 5.84
N ARG A 122 -12.62 -18.43 6.65
CA ARG A 122 -13.67 -19.03 7.46
C ARG A 122 -13.85 -18.26 8.76
N PHE A 123 -14.48 -17.09 8.68
CA PHE A 123 -14.66 -16.17 9.81
C PHE A 123 -15.57 -16.68 10.95
N GLN A 124 -16.19 -17.85 10.79
CA GLN A 124 -17.16 -18.42 11.74
C GLN A 124 -16.53 -18.98 13.03
N HIS A 125 -15.21 -19.15 13.10
CA HIS A 125 -14.54 -19.73 14.26
C HIS A 125 -13.45 -18.80 14.81
N TYR A 126 -13.49 -18.52 16.11
CA TYR A 126 -12.43 -17.77 16.80
C TYR A 126 -11.03 -18.36 16.58
N ARG A 127 -10.95 -19.69 16.40
CA ARG A 127 -9.71 -20.42 16.05
C ARG A 127 -9.03 -19.86 14.80
N PHE A 128 -9.80 -19.42 13.80
CA PHE A 128 -9.25 -18.80 12.59
C PHE A 128 -8.45 -17.54 12.95
N PHE A 129 -9.05 -16.63 13.74
CA PHE A 129 -8.39 -15.39 14.15
C PHE A 129 -7.16 -15.65 15.02
N VAL A 130 -7.23 -16.62 15.95
CA VAL A 130 -6.09 -16.99 16.78
C VAL A 130 -4.95 -17.57 15.93
N VAL A 131 -5.26 -18.47 14.99
CA VAL A 131 -4.25 -19.05 14.08
C VAL A 131 -3.64 -17.97 13.20
N VAL A 132 -4.45 -17.09 12.60
CA VAL A 132 -3.92 -15.99 11.76
C VAL A 132 -3.06 -15.04 12.58
N ALA A 133 -3.50 -14.64 13.77
CA ALA A 133 -2.70 -13.78 14.65
C ALA A 133 -1.37 -14.43 15.04
N ALA A 134 -1.39 -15.73 15.39
CA ALA A 134 -0.17 -16.48 15.70
C ALA A 134 0.76 -16.57 14.48
N VAL A 135 0.23 -16.86 13.29
CA VAL A 135 1.01 -16.89 12.04
C VAL A 135 1.61 -15.53 11.74
N LEU A 136 0.84 -14.44 11.86
CA LEU A 136 1.34 -13.09 11.64
C LEU A 136 2.45 -12.74 12.64
N LEU A 137 2.25 -13.04 13.93
CA LEU A 137 3.26 -12.79 14.96
C LEU A 137 4.55 -13.59 14.68
N LEU A 138 4.43 -14.90 14.44
CA LEU A 138 5.57 -15.74 14.14
C LEU A 138 6.28 -15.29 12.85
N SER A 139 5.54 -14.88 11.82
CA SER A 139 6.12 -14.35 10.59
C SER A 139 6.86 -13.03 10.83
N ALA A 140 6.33 -12.13 11.67
CA ALA A 140 6.98 -10.88 12.01
C ALA A 140 8.27 -11.11 12.79
N LEU A 141 8.24 -12.00 13.79
CA LEU A 141 9.43 -12.39 14.56
C LEU A 141 10.49 -13.06 13.68
N ALA A 142 10.07 -13.94 12.76
CA ALA A 142 10.98 -14.60 11.83
C ALA A 142 11.62 -13.59 10.87
N LEU A 143 10.84 -12.69 10.27
CA LEU A 143 11.35 -11.65 9.38
C LEU A 143 12.30 -10.71 10.11
N HIS A 144 11.96 -10.29 11.33
CA HIS A 144 12.85 -9.47 12.16
C HIS A 144 14.17 -10.21 12.43
N GLY A 145 14.12 -11.46 12.89
CA GLY A 145 15.33 -12.25 13.15
C GLY A 145 16.19 -12.46 11.90
N LEU A 146 15.57 -12.70 10.75
CA LEU A 146 16.27 -12.84 9.46
C LEU A 146 16.92 -11.53 9.01
N ALA A 147 16.24 -10.39 9.19
CA ALA A 147 16.79 -9.08 8.85
C ALA A 147 18.01 -8.74 9.72
N VAL A 148 17.93 -8.99 11.05
CA VAL A 148 19.08 -8.83 11.95
C VAL A 148 20.23 -9.75 11.53
N ALA A 149 19.95 -11.01 11.23
CA ALA A 149 20.97 -11.96 10.79
C ALA A 149 21.62 -11.58 9.45
N ALA A 150 20.87 -10.91 8.57
CA ALA A 150 21.37 -10.37 7.31
C ALA A 150 22.14 -9.03 7.48
N GLY A 151 22.23 -8.48 8.70
CA GLY A 151 22.85 -7.19 8.97
C GLY A 151 22.06 -6.00 8.41
N ILE A 152 20.76 -6.18 8.18
CA ILE A 152 19.86 -5.12 7.72
C ILE A 152 19.40 -4.36 8.96
N ASP A 153 19.62 -3.04 8.97
CA ASP A 153 19.05 -2.16 9.99
C ASP A 153 17.51 -2.22 9.90
N ILE A 154 16.84 -2.37 11.04
CA ILE A 154 15.38 -2.49 11.13
C ILE A 154 14.79 -1.25 11.79
N ASP A 155 15.62 -0.45 12.46
CA ASP A 155 15.22 0.74 13.22
C ASP A 155 15.30 2.04 12.38
N TRP A 156 15.64 1.93 11.09
CA TRP A 156 15.65 3.05 10.14
C TRP A 156 14.22 3.47 9.71
#